data_AF-A0A2H0ML45-F1
#
_entry.id   AF-A0A2H0ML45-F1
#
_cell.length_a   1.000
_cell.length_b   1.000
_cell.length_c   1.000
_cell.angle_alpha   90.00
_cell.angle_beta   90.00
_cell.angle_gamma   90.00
#
_symmetry.space_group_name_H-M   'P 1'
#
loop_
_entity.id
_entity.type
_entity.pdbx_description
1 polymer ?
#
loop_
_entity_poly.entity_id
_entity_poly.type
_entity_poly.pdbx_seq_one_letter_code
_entity_poly.pdbx_strand_id
1 'polypeptide(L)'
;MSLNTGQVSGRSGTPTPITPASMTEREILKKLVTEEHISVAERKQLPNQTANTAILVEIISERLETIGKFPDRNDLDDDFDGGLIFRSPSGEYHVYQKAEVSLMKFAVVKDDVFKDPQAAARTYLKANFAGNIDGVPLAEP
;
A
#
# COMPACT_ATOMS: atom_id res chain seq x y z
N MET A 1 22.61 -52.98 39.24
CA MET A 1 22.64 -51.75 38.41
C MET A 1 21.74 -52.02 37.22
N SER A 2 20.52 -51.48 37.23
CA SER A 2 19.55 -51.68 36.15
C SER A 2 19.48 -50.42 35.30
N LEU A 3 19.76 -50.53 34.01
CA LEU A 3 19.61 -49.45 33.05
C LEU A 3 18.16 -49.40 32.56
N ASN A 4 17.50 -48.28 32.81
CA ASN A 4 16.13 -48.00 32.38
C ASN A 4 16.19 -47.35 30.98
N THR A 5 15.80 -48.08 29.95
CA THR A 5 15.67 -47.58 28.57
C THR A 5 14.33 -46.88 28.40
N GLY A 6 14.33 -45.56 28.58
CA GLY A 6 13.18 -44.71 28.25
C GLY A 6 12.98 -44.62 26.74
N GLN A 7 11.85 -45.13 26.25
CA GLN A 7 11.33 -44.88 24.90
C GLN A 7 11.00 -43.38 24.74
N VAL A 8 11.76 -42.69 23.88
CA VAL A 8 11.37 -41.36 23.38
C VAL A 8 10.51 -41.58 22.14
N SER A 9 9.20 -41.52 22.33
CA SER A 9 8.23 -41.58 21.23
C SER A 9 8.22 -40.21 20.53
N GLY A 10 9.00 -40.10 19.44
CA GLY A 10 8.99 -38.92 18.57
C GLY A 10 7.65 -38.82 17.85
N ARG A 11 6.81 -37.86 18.25
CA ARG A 11 5.65 -37.43 17.46
C ARG A 11 6.15 -36.76 16.19
N SER A 12 6.18 -37.51 15.09
CA SER A 12 6.21 -37.01 13.72
C SER A 12 4.87 -36.36 13.38
N GLY A 13 4.62 -35.17 13.94
CA GLY A 13 3.57 -34.30 13.44
C GLY A 13 4.09 -33.61 12.19
N THR A 14 3.56 -33.97 11.01
CA THR A 14 3.71 -33.10 9.84
C THR A 14 3.17 -31.72 10.21
N PRO A 15 3.92 -30.62 10.03
CA PRO A 15 3.37 -29.29 10.27
C PRO A 15 2.16 -29.15 9.35
N THR A 16 0.98 -28.99 9.93
CA THR A 16 -0.23 -28.68 9.19
C THR A 16 0.08 -27.42 8.38
N PRO A 17 -0.11 -27.42 7.05
CA PRO A 17 0.03 -26.21 6.27
C PRO A 17 -0.89 -25.17 6.88
N ILE A 18 -0.32 -24.09 7.40
CA ILE A 18 -1.09 -22.96 7.88
C ILE A 18 -1.61 -22.32 6.59
N THR A 19 -2.83 -22.67 6.18
CA THR A 19 -3.50 -21.95 5.09
C THR A 19 -3.62 -20.51 5.56
N PRO A 20 -2.97 -19.53 4.90
CA PRO A 20 -3.13 -18.14 5.29
C PRO A 20 -4.62 -17.80 5.26
N ALA A 21 -5.07 -17.05 6.26
CA ALA A 21 -6.47 -16.61 6.31
C ALA A 21 -6.82 -15.92 4.97
N SER A 22 -7.94 -16.32 4.37
CA SER A 22 -8.40 -15.69 3.13
C SER A 22 -8.70 -14.23 3.43
N MET A 23 -8.01 -13.33 2.74
CA MET A 23 -8.29 -11.90 2.79
C MET A 23 -9.21 -11.53 1.64
N THR A 24 -10.05 -10.52 1.84
CA THR A 24 -10.81 -9.91 0.75
C THR A 24 -9.88 -9.12 -0.17
N GLU A 25 -10.27 -8.93 -1.43
CA GLU A 25 -9.51 -8.09 -2.38
C GLU A 25 -9.26 -6.69 -1.80
N ARG A 26 -10.29 -6.06 -1.20
CA ARG A 26 -10.16 -4.73 -0.59
C ARG A 26 -9.11 -4.68 0.52
N GLU A 27 -9.02 -5.71 1.36
CA GLU A 27 -8.01 -5.78 2.43
C GLU A 27 -6.60 -5.92 1.87
N ILE A 28 -6.43 -6.76 0.83
CA ILE A 28 -5.15 -6.93 0.14
C ILE A 28 -4.73 -5.63 -0.52
N LEU A 29 -5.64 -4.95 -1.22
CA LEU A 29 -5.34 -3.68 -1.91
C LEU A 29 -5.08 -2.53 -0.93
N LYS A 30 -5.77 -2.51 0.22
CA LYS A 30 -5.47 -1.55 1.29
C LYS A 30 -4.06 -1.74 1.81
N LYS A 31 -3.67 -2.98 2.09
CA LYS A 31 -2.30 -3.31 2.48
C LYS A 31 -1.31 -2.90 1.39
N LEU A 32 -1.56 -3.29 0.14
CA LEU A 32 -0.71 -2.97 -1.00
C LEU A 32 -0.45 -1.48 -1.15
N VAL A 33 -1.46 -0.62 -1.01
CA VAL A 33 -1.28 0.83 -1.22
C VAL A 33 -0.71 1.57 -0.01
N THR A 34 -0.88 1.03 1.20
CA THR A 34 -0.40 1.68 2.44
C THR A 34 0.97 1.20 2.89
N GLU A 35 1.24 -0.09 2.72
CA GLU A 35 2.52 -0.72 3.06
C GLU A 35 3.45 -0.81 1.83
N GLU A 36 2.92 -0.59 0.62
CA GLU A 36 3.64 -0.78 -0.65
C GLU A 36 4.24 -2.19 -0.79
N HIS A 37 3.61 -3.15 -0.11
CA HIS A 37 4.06 -4.52 -0.09
C HIS A 37 2.92 -5.49 0.21
N ILE A 38 2.87 -6.58 -0.54
CA ILE A 38 2.08 -7.78 -0.20
C ILE A 38 2.87 -9.04 -0.49
N SER A 39 2.59 -10.11 0.27
CA SER A 39 3.18 -11.41 0.06
C SER A 39 2.72 -12.05 -1.26
N VAL A 40 3.49 -13.03 -1.75
CA VAL A 40 3.13 -13.83 -2.93
C VAL A 40 1.79 -14.55 -2.75
N ALA A 41 1.46 -14.99 -1.52
CA ALA A 41 0.20 -15.67 -1.22
C ALA A 41 -1.00 -14.71 -1.27
N GLU A 42 -0.84 -13.46 -0.82
CA GLU A 42 -1.85 -12.40 -0.93
C GLU A 42 -2.04 -11.99 -2.40
N ARG A 43 -0.96 -11.82 -3.17
CA ARG A 43 -1.02 -11.50 -4.61
C ARG A 43 -1.84 -12.54 -5.40
N LYS A 44 -1.68 -13.82 -5.09
CA LYS A 44 -2.43 -14.92 -5.73
C LYS A 44 -3.93 -14.91 -5.45
N GLN A 45 -4.38 -14.18 -4.42
CA GLN A 45 -5.80 -14.03 -4.10
C GLN A 45 -6.47 -12.89 -4.90
N LEU A 46 -5.69 -12.00 -5.53
CA LEU A 46 -6.23 -10.94 -6.39
C LEU A 46 -6.80 -11.54 -7.69
N PRO A 47 -7.95 -11.05 -8.18
CA PRO A 47 -8.46 -11.41 -9.51
C PRO A 47 -7.40 -11.15 -10.58
N ASN A 48 -7.07 -12.15 -11.39
CA ASN A 48 -6.03 -12.08 -12.42
C ASN A 48 -4.65 -11.62 -11.92
N GLN A 49 -4.40 -11.65 -10.61
CA GLN A 49 -3.19 -11.09 -9.97
C GLN A 49 -2.96 -9.60 -10.30
N THR A 50 -4.04 -8.86 -10.59
CA THR A 50 -4.01 -7.41 -10.86
C THR A 50 -4.70 -6.65 -9.75
N ALA A 51 -4.27 -5.41 -9.53
CA ALA A 51 -4.89 -4.51 -8.58
C ALA A 51 -6.04 -3.74 -9.25
N ASN A 52 -7.23 -3.83 -8.68
CA ASN A 52 -8.37 -3.04 -9.12
C ASN A 52 -8.18 -1.57 -8.75
N THR A 53 -7.90 -0.74 -9.75
CA THR A 53 -7.63 0.69 -9.59
C THR A 53 -8.81 1.44 -8.98
N ALA A 54 -10.06 1.04 -9.25
CA ALA A 54 -11.23 1.69 -8.64
C ALA A 54 -11.25 1.49 -7.12
N ILE A 55 -10.96 0.29 -6.64
CA ILE A 55 -10.90 -0.01 -5.20
C ILE A 55 -9.75 0.76 -4.55
N LEU A 56 -8.58 0.85 -5.20
CA LEU A 56 -7.46 1.65 -4.70
C LEU A 56 -7.83 3.14 -4.55
N VAL A 57 -8.52 3.70 -5.53
CA VAL A 57 -9.02 5.09 -5.49
C VAL A 57 -9.98 5.29 -4.33
N GLU A 58 -10.92 4.37 -4.12
CA GLU A 58 -11.84 4.43 -2.99
C GLU A 58 -11.09 4.42 -1.65
N ILE A 59 -10.15 3.49 -1.46
CA ILE A 59 -9.36 3.36 -0.22
C ILE A 59 -8.61 4.65 0.09
N ILE A 60 -7.94 5.24 -0.90
CA ILE A 60 -7.21 6.50 -0.71
C ILE A 60 -8.19 7.63 -0.42
N SER A 61 -9.29 7.73 -1.17
CA SER A 61 -10.29 8.80 -0.99
C SER A 61 -10.90 8.77 0.40
N GLU A 62 -11.27 7.60 0.91
CA GLU A 62 -11.75 7.40 2.29
C GLU A 62 -10.70 7.85 3.32
N ARG A 63 -9.41 7.58 3.07
CA ARG A 63 -8.32 8.06 3.94
C ARG A 63 -8.24 9.58 3.95
N LEU A 64 -8.36 10.22 2.79
CA LEU A 64 -8.34 11.67 2.66
C LEU A 64 -9.54 12.34 3.34
N GLU A 65 -10.71 11.71 3.32
CA GLU A 65 -11.89 12.23 4.00
C GLU A 65 -11.78 12.11 5.53
N THR A 66 -11.16 11.04 6.02
CA THR A 66 -11.07 10.73 7.46
C THR A 66 -9.87 11.35 8.16
N ILE A 67 -8.70 11.34 7.52
CA ILE A 67 -7.42 11.78 8.09
C ILE A 67 -6.91 13.06 7.43
N GLY A 68 -7.34 13.36 6.20
CA GLY A 68 -6.92 14.56 5.48
C GLY A 68 -5.54 14.45 4.82
N LYS A 69 -4.87 13.30 4.87
CA LYS A 69 -3.60 13.09 4.18
C LYS A 69 -3.39 11.64 3.72
N PHE A 70 -2.52 11.47 2.72
CA PHE A 70 -2.05 10.16 2.24
C PHE A 70 -0.71 10.31 1.46
N PRO A 71 0.31 9.46 1.68
CA PRO A 71 0.36 8.40 2.68
C PRO A 71 0.56 8.99 4.08
N ASP A 72 0.15 8.25 5.11
CA ASP A 72 0.19 8.72 6.50
C ASP A 72 1.61 8.95 7.04
N ARG A 73 2.59 8.22 6.48
CA ARG A 73 3.97 8.17 6.94
C ARG A 73 4.85 9.35 6.50
N ASN A 74 4.35 10.19 5.58
CA ASN A 74 5.07 11.35 5.06
C ASN A 74 4.31 12.63 5.40
N ASP A 75 5.05 13.70 5.66
CA ASP A 75 4.57 15.07 5.73
C ASP A 75 5.39 15.98 4.80
N LEU A 76 4.86 17.16 4.46
CA LEU A 76 5.44 18.03 3.44
C LEU A 76 6.88 18.47 3.78
N ASP A 77 7.18 18.57 5.06
CA ASP A 77 8.49 18.96 5.59
C ASP A 77 9.51 17.82 5.63
N ASP A 78 9.09 16.56 5.41
CA ASP A 78 9.98 15.39 5.43
C ASP A 78 10.83 15.28 4.16
N ASP A 79 12.05 14.77 4.26
CA ASP A 79 12.89 14.47 3.10
C ASP A 79 12.50 13.11 2.48
N PHE A 80 11.70 13.15 1.41
CA PHE A 80 11.30 11.95 0.65
C PHE A 80 11.16 12.24 -0.86
N ASP A 81 11.26 11.17 -1.65
CA ASP A 81 10.92 11.14 -3.07
C ASP A 81 9.54 10.48 -3.26
N GLY A 82 8.71 11.07 -4.11
CA GLY A 82 7.36 10.59 -4.42
C GLY A 82 6.27 11.59 -4.04
N GLY A 83 5.05 11.06 -3.95
CA GLY A 83 3.84 11.86 -3.82
C GLY A 83 3.32 11.97 -2.40
N LEU A 84 2.57 13.04 -2.16
CA LEU A 84 1.80 13.28 -0.95
C LEU A 84 0.50 13.97 -1.34
N ILE A 85 -0.61 13.57 -0.73
CA ILE A 85 -1.89 14.23 -0.84
C ILE A 85 -2.25 14.86 0.51
N PHE A 86 -2.71 16.10 0.51
CA PHE A 86 -3.20 16.79 1.71
C PHE A 86 -4.53 17.51 1.43
N ARG A 87 -5.47 17.42 2.38
CA ARG A 87 -6.73 18.16 2.38
C ARG A 87 -6.54 19.49 3.11
N SER A 88 -6.60 20.59 2.37
CA SER A 88 -6.49 21.94 2.92
C SER A 88 -7.67 22.29 3.84
N PRO A 89 -7.53 23.32 4.69
CA PRO A 89 -8.64 23.85 5.48
C PRO A 89 -9.81 24.40 4.64
N SER A 90 -9.57 24.81 3.38
CA SER A 90 -10.63 25.21 2.44
C SER A 90 -11.41 24.02 1.88
N GLY A 91 -10.96 22.79 2.14
CA GLY A 91 -11.58 21.55 1.65
C GLY A 91 -11.05 21.10 0.29
N GLU A 92 -10.01 21.73 -0.24
CA GLU A 92 -9.34 21.34 -1.48
C GLU A 92 -8.29 20.25 -1.19
N TYR A 93 -8.00 19.41 -2.18
CA TYR A 93 -7.01 18.34 -2.09
C TYR A 93 -5.82 18.70 -2.97
N HIS A 94 -4.65 18.84 -2.36
CA HIS A 94 -3.39 19.08 -3.04
C HIS A 94 -2.66 17.76 -3.24
N VAL A 95 -2.23 17.46 -4.45
CA VAL A 95 -1.35 16.34 -4.77
C VAL A 95 0.03 16.90 -5.08
N TYR A 96 0.92 16.80 -4.09
CA TYR A 96 2.32 17.17 -4.21
C TYR A 96 3.13 16.03 -4.81
N GLN A 97 4.11 16.37 -5.64
CA GLN A 97 5.22 15.49 -5.99
C GLN A 97 6.50 16.12 -5.51
N LYS A 98 7.26 15.37 -4.71
CA LYS A 98 8.61 15.71 -4.29
C LYS A 98 9.61 14.84 -5.04
N ALA A 99 10.75 15.43 -5.37
CA ALA A 99 11.86 14.72 -6.01
C ALA A 99 13.19 15.24 -5.45
N GLU A 100 14.24 14.42 -5.57
CA GLU A 100 15.61 14.85 -5.27
C GLU A 100 16.06 15.87 -6.33
N VAL A 101 16.30 17.12 -5.91
CA VAL A 101 16.72 18.23 -6.79
C VAL A 101 18.21 18.56 -6.63
N SER A 102 18.85 18.01 -5.60
CA SER A 102 20.29 18.06 -5.35
C SER A 102 20.65 16.96 -4.36
N LEU A 103 21.95 16.74 -4.09
CA LEU A 103 22.42 15.66 -3.22
C LEU A 103 21.71 15.68 -1.85
N MET A 104 20.82 14.71 -1.64
CA MET A 104 19.95 14.59 -0.46
C MET A 104 19.09 15.83 -0.17
N LYS A 105 18.68 16.56 -1.21
CA LYS A 105 17.78 17.70 -1.10
C LYS A 105 16.51 17.42 -1.87
N PHE A 106 15.39 17.37 -1.15
CA PHE A 106 14.08 17.12 -1.71
C PHE A 106 13.26 18.40 -1.76
N ALA A 107 12.56 18.61 -2.86
CA ALA A 107 11.68 19.77 -3.03
C ALA A 107 10.40 19.36 -3.75
N VAL A 108 9.32 20.10 -3.48
CA VAL A 108 8.09 20.00 -4.27
C VAL A 108 8.39 20.45 -5.71
N VAL A 109 8.22 19.54 -6.65
CA VAL A 109 8.38 19.78 -8.09
C VAL A 109 7.04 19.93 -8.80
N LYS A 110 5.94 19.53 -8.15
CA LYS A 110 4.58 19.67 -8.68
C LYS A 110 3.55 19.79 -7.55
N ASP A 111 2.51 20.60 -7.78
CA ASP A 111 1.30 20.70 -6.94
C ASP A 111 0.08 20.76 -7.86
N ASP A 112 -0.76 19.72 -7.83
CA ASP A 112 -2.04 19.67 -8.53
C ASP A 112 -3.20 19.80 -7.52
N VAL A 113 -4.15 20.72 -7.77
CA VAL A 113 -5.25 21.01 -6.85
C VAL A 113 -6.58 20.46 -7.35
N PHE A 114 -7.32 19.79 -6.47
CA PHE A 114 -8.60 19.15 -6.78
C PHE A 114 -9.68 19.49 -5.75
N LYS A 115 -10.94 19.46 -6.19
CA LYS A 115 -12.12 19.52 -5.30
C LYS A 115 -12.71 18.13 -4.99
N ASP A 116 -12.34 17.13 -5.79
CA ASP A 116 -12.82 15.75 -5.66
C ASP A 116 -11.68 14.87 -5.12
N PRO A 117 -11.85 14.19 -3.96
CA PRO A 117 -10.83 13.29 -3.42
C PRO A 117 -10.51 12.13 -4.37
N GLN A 118 -11.46 11.66 -5.17
CA GLN A 118 -11.20 10.57 -6.11
C GLN A 118 -10.31 11.02 -7.27
N ALA A 119 -10.53 12.23 -7.79
CA ALA A 119 -9.64 12.82 -8.79
C ALA A 119 -8.21 13.00 -8.25
N ALA A 120 -8.06 13.45 -7.00
CA ALA A 120 -6.76 13.54 -6.34
C ALA A 120 -6.10 12.15 -6.20
N ALA A 121 -6.83 11.15 -5.71
CA ALA A 121 -6.34 9.78 -5.57
C ALA A 121 -5.91 9.15 -6.92
N ARG A 122 -6.68 9.35 -7.99
CA ARG A 122 -6.31 8.91 -9.35
C ARG A 122 -5.01 9.56 -9.83
N THR A 123 -4.87 10.87 -9.63
CA THR A 123 -3.66 11.61 -10.00
C THR A 123 -2.45 11.09 -9.24
N TYR A 124 -2.59 10.88 -7.93
CA TYR A 124 -1.55 10.32 -7.08
C TYR A 124 -1.12 8.93 -7.55
N LEU A 125 -2.06 8.01 -7.78
CA LEU A 125 -1.74 6.64 -8.22
C LEU A 125 -0.97 6.64 -9.54
N LYS A 126 -1.43 7.45 -10.50
CA LYS A 126 -0.78 7.58 -11.82
C LYS A 126 0.65 8.10 -11.71
N ALA A 127 0.87 9.10 -10.85
CA ALA A 127 2.18 9.73 -10.71
C ALA A 127 3.19 8.86 -9.96
N ASN A 128 2.75 8.08 -8.96
CA ASN A 128 3.65 7.34 -8.07
C ASN A 128 3.98 5.92 -8.53
N PHE A 129 3.06 5.24 -9.22
CA PHE A 129 3.18 3.80 -9.38
C PHE A 129 3.39 3.33 -10.82
N ALA A 130 3.48 4.22 -11.81
CA ALA A 130 3.83 3.87 -13.20
C ALA A 130 3.15 2.58 -13.75
N GLY A 131 1.92 2.28 -13.32
CA GLY A 131 1.17 1.08 -13.71
C GLY A 131 1.38 -0.19 -12.87
N ASN A 132 2.18 -0.19 -11.81
CA ASN A 132 2.28 -1.32 -10.87
C ASN A 132 2.70 -0.90 -9.43
N ILE A 133 2.22 -1.62 -8.42
CA ILE A 133 2.65 -1.46 -7.02
C ILE A 133 3.27 -2.78 -6.59
N ASP A 134 4.52 -2.78 -6.14
CA ASP A 134 5.22 -4.02 -5.71
C ASP A 134 5.16 -5.15 -6.77
N GLY A 135 5.21 -4.82 -8.06
CA GLY A 135 5.07 -5.80 -9.14
C GLY A 135 3.66 -6.41 -9.29
N VAL A 136 2.64 -5.78 -8.71
CA VAL A 136 1.22 -6.04 -8.98
C VAL A 136 0.74 -5.02 -10.02
N PRO A 137 0.39 -5.43 -11.25
CA PRO A 137 -0.08 -4.51 -12.28
C PRO A 137 -1.39 -3.84 -11.85
N LEU A 138 -1.50 -2.55 -12.14
CA LEU A 138 -2.75 -1.80 -11.99
C LEU A 138 -3.66 -2.12 -13.19
N ALA A 139 -4.90 -2.53 -12.94
CA ALA A 139 -5.88 -2.68 -14.00
C ALA A 139 -6.14 -1.32 -14.65
N GLU A 140 -6.13 -1.27 -15.98
CA GLU A 140 -6.53 -0.05 -16.70
C GLU A 140 -7.98 0.30 -16.32
N PRO A 141 -8.28 1.60 -16.11
CA PRO A 141 -9.64 2.05 -15.82
C PRO A 141 -10.60 1.84 -16.99
#